data_AF-A0A061D5S9-F1
#
_entry.id   AF-A0A061D5S9-F1
#
_cell.length_a   1.000
_cell.length_b   1.000
_cell.length_c   1.000
_cell.angle_alpha   90.00
_cell.angle_beta   90.00
_cell.angle_gamma   90.00
#
_symmetry.space_group_name_H-M   'P 1'
#
loop_
_entity.id
_entity.type
_entity.pdbx_description
1 polymer ?
#
loop_
_entity_poly.entity_id
_entity_poly.type
_entity_poly.pdbx_seq_one_letter_code
_entity_poly.pdbx_strand_id
1 'polypeptide(L)'
;MIQWPLLERVPVFDFLKVLTASTSCDRLFNGRNSGFTIYSCLCSSIDEGGNSIPLLTVALQVMANLFHLTVPRTILLNHIDTTLRAIYHGSKYRIKMVQQAHSACIQNLIIASGERLRKWSQKIVGFVHCAMSALCGLGTDESWVGGVTLRYCCSLETLISLDVTAVGYVRESGVLKCIRDAVPPLVNHSVDVALARLSQVVN
;
A
#
# COMPACT_ATOMS: atom_id res chain seq x y z
N MET A 1 -8.48 -8.63 23.04
CA MET A 1 -8.55 -7.32 22.33
C MET A 1 -8.48 -7.48 20.83
N ILE A 2 -7.41 -8.08 20.26
CA ILE A 2 -7.30 -8.21 18.80
C ILE A 2 -8.46 -8.99 18.16
N GLN A 3 -9.07 -9.92 18.90
CA GLN A 3 -10.25 -10.70 18.48
C GLN A 3 -11.61 -10.07 18.80
N TRP A 4 -11.67 -8.80 19.23
CA TRP A 4 -12.95 -8.11 19.49
C TRP A 4 -13.85 -8.07 18.25
N PRO A 5 -15.16 -7.77 18.40
CA PRO A 5 -16.04 -7.57 17.25
C PRO A 5 -15.46 -6.54 16.27
N LEU A 6 -15.66 -6.74 14.96
CA LEU A 6 -15.00 -5.97 13.90
C LEU A 6 -15.07 -4.44 14.11
N LEU A 7 -16.26 -3.93 14.46
CA LEU A 7 -16.51 -2.50 14.67
C LEU A 7 -15.77 -1.92 15.89
N GLU A 8 -15.44 -2.75 16.87
CA GLU A 8 -14.74 -2.36 18.10
C GLU A 8 -13.22 -2.47 17.98
N ARG A 9 -12.70 -2.95 16.84
CA ARG A 9 -11.25 -3.14 16.65
C ARG A 9 -10.49 -1.86 16.31
N VAL A 10 -11.17 -0.77 15.93
CA VAL A 10 -10.52 0.51 15.57
C VAL A 10 -9.51 0.96 16.64
N PRO A 11 -9.87 1.10 17.94
CA PRO A 11 -8.90 1.50 18.97
C PRO A 11 -7.76 0.50 19.16
N VAL A 12 -8.01 -0.80 18.94
CA VAL A 12 -6.98 -1.84 19.05
C VAL A 12 -5.93 -1.67 17.96
N PHE A 13 -6.35 -1.45 16.72
CA PHE A 13 -5.43 -1.21 15.62
C PHE A 13 -4.76 0.16 15.72
N ASP A 14 -5.42 1.17 16.27
CA ASP A 14 -4.79 2.48 16.50
C ASP A 14 -3.65 2.39 17.52
N PHE A 15 -3.85 1.62 18.60
CA PHE A 15 -2.79 1.30 19.55
C PHE A 15 -1.67 0.47 18.89
N LEU A 16 -2.01 -0.58 18.13
CA LEU A 16 -1.02 -1.37 17.41
C LEU A 16 -0.22 -0.56 16.39
N LYS A 17 -0.82 0.44 15.74
CA LYS A 17 -0.14 1.33 14.79
C LYS A 17 0.98 2.09 15.49
N VAL A 18 0.68 2.66 16.66
CA VAL A 18 1.68 3.39 17.46
C VAL A 18 2.79 2.45 17.94
N LEU A 19 2.42 1.25 18.41
CA LEU A 19 3.38 0.25 18.84
C LEU A 19 4.33 -0.17 17.70
N THR A 20 3.77 -0.48 16.53
CA THR A 20 4.53 -0.98 15.37
C THR A 20 5.41 0.07 14.72
N ALA A 21 5.30 1.34 15.09
CA ALA A 21 6.26 2.38 14.72
C ALA A 21 7.60 2.26 15.48
N SER A 22 7.64 1.51 16.60
CA SER A 22 8.85 1.25 17.37
C SER A 22 9.38 -0.16 17.14
N THR A 23 10.69 -0.28 16.89
CA THR A 23 11.39 -1.57 16.73
C THR A 23 11.32 -2.47 17.97
N SER A 24 10.99 -1.88 19.13
CA SER A 24 10.81 -2.63 20.39
C SER A 24 9.63 -3.61 20.34
N CYS A 25 8.70 -3.41 19.40
CA CYS A 25 7.50 -4.22 19.27
C CYS A 25 7.67 -5.53 18.49
N ASP A 26 8.87 -5.81 17.95
CA ASP A 26 9.20 -7.13 17.38
C ASP A 26 8.92 -8.27 18.37
N ARG A 27 9.07 -8.00 19.67
CA ARG A 27 8.78 -8.97 20.74
C ARG A 27 7.32 -9.43 20.79
N LEU A 28 6.36 -8.59 20.38
CA LEU A 28 4.94 -8.97 20.32
C LEU A 28 4.70 -10.08 19.29
N PHE A 29 5.54 -10.12 18.26
CA PHE A 29 5.50 -11.09 17.18
C PHE A 29 6.43 -12.28 17.43
N ASN A 30 7.34 -12.18 18.41
CA ASN A 30 8.17 -13.29 18.90
C ASN A 30 7.37 -14.17 19.87
N GLY A 31 6.60 -15.08 19.30
CA GLY A 31 5.92 -16.16 20.01
C GLY A 31 5.33 -17.14 19.00
N ARG A 32 5.40 -18.46 19.27
CA ARG A 32 5.04 -19.51 18.28
C ARG A 32 3.68 -19.28 17.60
N ASN A 33 2.72 -18.63 18.27
CA ASN A 33 1.38 -18.37 17.73
C ASN A 33 0.93 -16.90 17.75
N SER A 34 1.55 -16.00 18.53
CA SER A 34 1.03 -14.63 18.73
C SER A 34 1.16 -13.76 17.48
N GLY A 35 2.30 -13.80 16.80
CA GLY A 35 2.55 -12.98 15.61
C GLY A 35 1.61 -13.33 14.46
N PHE A 36 1.35 -14.63 14.23
CA PHE A 36 0.42 -15.06 13.20
C PHE A 36 -1.03 -14.70 13.54
N THR A 37 -1.45 -14.77 14.81
CA THR A 37 -2.79 -14.33 15.23
C THR A 37 -3.01 -12.84 14.96
N ILE A 38 -2.02 -11.99 15.26
CA ILE A 38 -2.08 -10.55 14.96
C ILE A 38 -2.17 -10.34 13.46
N TYR A 39 -1.30 -10.99 12.69
CA TYR A 39 -1.29 -10.93 11.23
C TYR A 39 -2.62 -11.37 10.60
N SER A 40 -3.15 -12.52 11.02
CA SER A 40 -4.39 -13.07 10.48
C SER A 40 -5.56 -12.14 10.78
N CYS A 41 -5.65 -11.62 12.01
CA CYS A 41 -6.69 -10.67 12.37
C CYS A 41 -6.58 -9.35 11.60
N LEU A 42 -5.35 -8.87 11.37
CA LEU A 42 -5.08 -7.70 10.56
C LEU A 42 -5.61 -7.87 9.13
N CYS A 43 -5.27 -8.97 8.46
CA CYS A 43 -5.72 -9.23 7.09
C CYS A 43 -7.25 -9.39 7.02
N SER A 44 -7.83 -10.18 7.92
CA SER A 44 -9.31 -10.32 8.00
C SER A 44 -9.99 -8.98 8.25
N SER A 45 -9.42 -8.11 9.08
CA SER A 45 -10.01 -6.80 9.36
C SER A 45 -9.93 -5.83 8.17
N ILE A 46 -8.97 -6.02 7.26
CA ILE A 46 -8.91 -5.27 5.99
C ILE A 46 -9.93 -5.82 4.99
N ASP A 47 -10.01 -7.15 4.87
CA ASP A 47 -10.91 -7.83 3.92
C ASP A 47 -12.39 -7.60 4.31
N GLU A 48 -12.73 -7.71 5.60
CA GLU A 48 -14.08 -7.57 6.15
C GLU A 48 -14.43 -6.12 6.52
N GLY A 49 -13.42 -5.28 6.77
CA GLY A 49 -13.58 -3.90 7.25
C GLY A 49 -14.02 -2.91 6.17
N GLY A 50 -14.44 -3.38 4.99
CA GLY A 50 -14.76 -2.50 3.86
C GLY A 50 -15.88 -1.48 4.13
N ASN A 51 -16.72 -1.75 5.13
CA ASN A 51 -17.79 -0.85 5.60
C ASN A 51 -17.33 0.15 6.67
N SER A 52 -16.12 0.00 7.22
CA SER A 52 -15.55 0.87 8.24
C SER A 52 -14.24 1.49 7.74
N ILE A 53 -14.37 2.68 7.15
CA ILE A 53 -13.23 3.47 6.67
C ILE A 53 -12.16 3.71 7.75
N PRO A 54 -12.52 4.02 9.02
CA PRO A 54 -11.52 4.14 10.07
C PRO A 54 -10.74 2.85 10.31
N LEU A 55 -11.44 1.71 10.36
CA LEU A 55 -10.81 0.40 10.58
C LEU A 55 -9.87 0.05 9.43
N LEU A 56 -10.33 0.17 8.19
CA LEU A 56 -9.54 -0.10 7.00
C LEU A 56 -8.28 0.78 6.96
N THR A 57 -8.43 2.07 7.23
CA THR A 57 -7.33 3.04 7.26
C THR A 57 -6.28 2.62 8.27
N VAL A 58 -6.67 2.40 9.53
CA VAL A 58 -5.73 2.11 10.60
C VAL A 58 -5.10 0.72 10.44
N ALA A 59 -5.84 -0.26 9.94
CA ALA A 59 -5.31 -1.59 9.63
C ALA A 59 -4.26 -1.52 8.51
N LEU A 60 -4.50 -0.79 7.42
CA LEU A 60 -3.48 -0.55 6.39
C LEU A 60 -2.25 0.16 6.97
N GLN A 61 -2.43 1.14 7.86
CA GLN A 61 -1.30 1.81 8.53
C GLN A 61 -0.47 0.84 9.39
N VAL A 62 -1.13 -0.07 10.14
CA VAL A 62 -0.44 -1.13 10.88
C VAL A 62 0.34 -2.01 9.91
N MET A 63 -0.29 -2.49 8.83
CA MET A 63 0.39 -3.32 7.83
C MET A 63 1.62 -2.64 7.22
N ALA A 64 1.51 -1.35 6.88
CA ALA A 64 2.63 -0.56 6.37
C ALA A 64 3.80 -0.55 7.38
N ASN A 65 3.53 -0.36 8.66
CA ASN A 65 4.55 -0.35 9.71
C ASN A 65 5.22 -1.72 9.89
N LEU A 66 4.46 -2.81 9.80
CA LEU A 66 4.99 -4.17 9.96
C LEU A 66 6.08 -4.54 8.94
N PHE A 67 6.10 -3.94 7.76
CA PHE A 67 7.16 -4.16 6.77
C PHE A 67 8.54 -3.64 7.20
N HIS A 68 8.61 -2.68 8.14
CA HIS A 68 9.88 -2.17 8.67
C HIS A 68 10.48 -3.06 9.77
N LEU A 69 9.68 -3.97 10.31
CA LEU A 69 9.99 -4.79 11.46
C LEU A 69 10.44 -6.19 11.00
N THR A 70 11.51 -6.75 11.58
CA THR A 70 12.15 -7.96 11.02
C THR A 70 11.24 -9.19 11.09
N VAL A 71 10.68 -9.43 12.27
CA VAL A 71 9.81 -10.60 12.52
C VAL A 71 8.46 -10.45 11.81
N PRO A 72 7.72 -9.33 11.94
CA PRO A 72 6.44 -9.16 11.25
C PRO A 72 6.58 -9.14 9.73
N ARG A 73 7.63 -8.50 9.17
CA ARG A 73 7.92 -8.57 7.73
C ARG A 73 8.05 -10.01 7.27
N THR A 74 8.75 -10.85 8.03
CA THR A 74 8.91 -12.27 7.68
C THR A 74 7.55 -12.99 7.63
N ILE A 75 6.65 -12.71 8.57
CA ILE A 75 5.28 -13.25 8.56
C ILE A 75 4.52 -12.77 7.31
N LEU A 76 4.52 -11.46 7.03
CA LEU A 76 3.86 -10.87 5.87
C LEU A 76 4.32 -11.50 4.54
N LEU A 77 5.63 -11.69 4.39
CA LEU A 77 6.25 -12.23 3.18
C LEU A 77 6.12 -13.75 3.06
N ASN A 78 5.96 -14.48 4.16
CA ASN A 78 5.68 -15.92 4.16
C ASN A 78 4.22 -16.23 3.81
N HIS A 79 3.30 -15.30 4.08
CA HIS A 79 1.88 -15.40 3.73
C HIS A 79 1.49 -14.39 2.65
N ILE A 80 2.35 -14.25 1.63
CA ILE A 80 2.28 -13.13 0.70
C ILE A 80 0.96 -13.03 -0.08
N ASP A 81 0.32 -14.13 -0.47
CA ASP A 81 -0.93 -14.05 -1.24
C ASP A 81 -2.07 -13.41 -0.43
N THR A 82 -2.16 -13.71 0.86
CA THR A 82 -3.11 -13.07 1.78
C THR A 82 -2.72 -11.61 2.02
N THR A 83 -1.44 -11.32 2.19
CA THR A 83 -0.94 -9.94 2.33
C THR A 83 -1.26 -9.08 1.09
N LEU A 84 -1.01 -9.60 -0.11
CA LEU A 84 -1.29 -8.91 -1.37
C LEU A 84 -2.80 -8.71 -1.58
N ARG A 85 -3.63 -9.67 -1.17
CA ARG A 85 -5.10 -9.53 -1.20
C ARG A 85 -5.56 -8.38 -0.31
N ALA A 86 -5.08 -8.33 0.94
CA ALA A 86 -5.41 -7.26 1.87
C ALA A 86 -4.96 -5.89 1.34
N ILE A 87 -3.75 -5.78 0.77
CA ILE A 87 -3.28 -4.54 0.13
C ILE A 87 -4.22 -4.14 -1.01
N TYR A 88 -4.60 -5.07 -1.89
CA TYR A 88 -5.54 -4.80 -2.99
C TYR A 88 -6.92 -4.29 -2.54
N HIS A 89 -7.39 -4.62 -1.33
CA HIS A 89 -8.62 -4.01 -0.81
C HIS A 89 -8.50 -2.48 -0.68
N GLY A 90 -7.34 -1.98 -0.26
CA GLY A 90 -7.08 -0.54 -0.12
C GLY A 90 -7.11 0.24 -1.44
N SER A 91 -6.80 -0.40 -2.57
CA SER A 91 -6.71 0.29 -3.87
C SER A 91 -8.07 0.76 -4.40
N LYS A 92 -9.19 0.21 -3.91
CA LYS A 92 -10.54 0.47 -4.46
C LYS A 92 -11.18 1.76 -3.95
N TYR A 93 -10.60 2.41 -2.94
CA TYR A 93 -11.25 3.49 -2.20
C TYR A 93 -10.84 4.87 -2.67
N ARG A 94 -11.81 5.78 -2.82
CA ARG A 94 -11.58 7.19 -3.19
C ARG A 94 -11.45 8.11 -1.96
N ILE A 95 -10.73 7.65 -0.94
CA ILE A 95 -10.68 8.33 0.36
C ILE A 95 -9.23 8.65 0.73
N LYS A 96 -8.95 9.92 1.02
CA LYS A 96 -7.62 10.45 1.38
C LYS A 96 -6.84 9.53 2.32
N MET A 97 -7.41 9.24 3.49
CA MET A 97 -6.70 8.51 4.54
C MET A 97 -6.39 7.06 4.13
N VAL A 98 -7.32 6.40 3.43
CA VAL A 98 -7.13 5.04 2.92
C VAL A 98 -6.01 5.02 1.87
N GLN A 99 -6.02 5.98 0.94
CA GLN A 99 -5.02 6.06 -0.12
C GLN A 99 -3.63 6.47 0.36
N GLN A 100 -3.54 7.32 1.39
CA GLN A 100 -2.28 7.62 2.08
C GLN A 100 -1.68 6.38 2.77
N ALA A 101 -2.53 5.56 3.41
CA ALA A 101 -2.10 4.31 4.03
C ALA A 101 -1.73 3.25 2.98
N HIS A 102 -2.55 3.07 1.94
CA HIS A 102 -2.31 2.11 0.87
C HIS A 102 -1.01 2.40 0.10
N SER A 103 -0.77 3.67 -0.27
CA SER A 103 0.48 4.07 -0.94
C SER A 103 1.72 3.81 -0.07
N ALA A 104 1.63 3.96 1.26
CA ALA A 104 2.69 3.56 2.18
C ALA A 104 2.87 2.02 2.23
N CYS A 105 1.80 1.23 2.25
CA CYS A 105 1.88 -0.23 2.15
C CYS A 105 2.61 -0.68 0.90
N ILE A 106 2.27 -0.10 -0.26
CA ILE A 106 2.89 -0.45 -1.55
C ILE A 106 4.39 -0.13 -1.53
N GLN A 107 4.77 1.09 -1.13
CA GLN A 107 6.18 1.48 -1.04
C GLN A 107 6.97 0.53 -0.12
N ASN A 108 6.42 0.24 1.06
CA ASN A 108 7.09 -0.58 2.05
C ASN A 108 7.17 -2.04 1.63
N LEU A 109 6.14 -2.57 0.96
CA LEU A 109 6.19 -3.90 0.34
C LEU A 109 7.32 -3.98 -0.70
N ILE A 110 7.42 -2.99 -1.60
CA ILE A 110 8.47 -2.96 -2.64
C ILE A 110 9.86 -3.01 -2.00
N ILE A 111 10.11 -2.16 -1.00
CA ILE A 111 11.39 -2.12 -0.27
C ILE A 111 11.63 -3.44 0.47
N ALA A 112 10.61 -4.00 1.13
CA ALA A 112 10.74 -5.19 1.96
C ALA A 112 10.87 -6.50 1.15
N SER A 113 10.41 -6.53 -0.10
CA SER A 113 10.33 -7.76 -0.91
C SER A 113 11.71 -8.31 -1.32
N GLY A 114 12.74 -7.46 -1.37
CA GLY A 114 14.10 -7.86 -1.76
C GLY A 114 14.12 -8.64 -3.08
N GLU A 115 14.83 -9.77 -3.11
CA GLU A 115 14.95 -10.62 -4.29
C GLU A 115 13.62 -11.26 -4.76
N ARG A 116 12.61 -11.34 -3.87
CA ARG A 116 11.31 -11.94 -4.20
C ARG A 116 10.41 -11.02 -5.04
N LEU A 117 10.80 -9.75 -5.19
CA LEU A 117 9.99 -8.71 -5.84
C LEU A 117 9.51 -9.10 -7.24
N ARG A 118 10.37 -9.74 -8.04
CA ARG A 118 10.07 -10.16 -9.42
C ARG A 118 8.80 -11.01 -9.55
N LYS A 119 8.45 -11.78 -8.51
CA LYS A 119 7.25 -12.64 -8.51
C LYS A 119 5.96 -11.84 -8.36
N TRP A 120 6.03 -10.60 -7.89
CA TRP A 120 4.88 -9.83 -7.45
C TRP A 120 4.76 -8.47 -8.15
N SER A 121 5.77 -8.06 -8.93
CA SER A 121 5.79 -6.80 -9.68
C SER A 121 4.52 -6.57 -10.50
N GLN A 122 4.06 -7.57 -11.24
CA GLN A 122 2.82 -7.46 -12.02
C GLN A 122 1.60 -7.15 -11.14
N LYS A 123 1.46 -7.84 -9.99
CA LYS A 123 0.36 -7.60 -9.03
C LYS A 123 0.47 -6.20 -8.43
N ILE A 124 1.67 -5.79 -8.02
CA ILE A 124 1.93 -4.46 -7.43
C ILE A 124 1.57 -3.35 -8.43
N VAL A 125 2.01 -3.46 -9.69
CA VAL A 125 1.62 -2.52 -10.75
C VAL A 125 0.10 -2.50 -10.93
N GLY A 126 -0.55 -3.66 -10.93
CA GLY A 126 -2.01 -3.77 -10.97
C GLY A 126 -2.71 -3.06 -9.80
N PHE A 127 -2.15 -3.09 -8.60
CA PHE A 127 -2.70 -2.39 -7.42
C PHE A 127 -2.59 -0.88 -7.57
N VAL A 128 -1.45 -0.39 -8.06
CA VAL A 128 -1.25 1.03 -8.35
C VAL A 128 -2.20 1.48 -9.46
N HIS A 129 -2.35 0.70 -10.52
CA HIS A 129 -3.32 0.97 -11.58
C HIS A 129 -4.74 1.07 -11.01
N CYS A 130 -5.20 0.09 -10.24
CA CYS A 130 -6.51 0.11 -9.61
C CYS A 130 -6.72 1.35 -8.73
N ALA A 131 -5.71 1.72 -7.92
CA ALA A 131 -5.77 2.94 -7.11
C ALA A 131 -5.89 4.20 -7.96
N MET A 132 -5.08 4.34 -9.01
CA MET A 132 -5.13 5.51 -9.90
C MET A 132 -6.44 5.59 -10.68
N SER A 133 -6.94 4.47 -11.22
CA SER A 133 -8.25 4.42 -11.86
C SER A 133 -9.38 4.81 -10.90
N ALA A 134 -9.26 4.44 -9.61
CA ALA A 134 -10.22 4.88 -8.60
C ALA A 134 -10.14 6.40 -8.39
N LEU A 135 -8.97 7.03 -8.47
CA LEU A 135 -8.81 8.48 -8.29
C LEU A 135 -9.12 9.31 -9.54
N CYS A 136 -9.22 8.69 -10.73
CA CYS A 136 -9.59 9.39 -11.96
C CYS A 136 -10.95 10.09 -11.83
N GLY A 137 -11.01 11.35 -12.30
CA GLY A 137 -12.24 12.14 -12.31
C GLY A 137 -12.65 12.72 -10.94
N LEU A 138 -11.77 12.65 -9.94
CA LEU A 138 -11.93 13.45 -8.73
C LEU A 138 -11.85 14.95 -9.07
N GLY A 139 -12.72 15.74 -8.44
CA GLY A 139 -12.83 17.17 -8.67
C GLY A 139 -11.60 17.96 -8.19
N THR A 140 -11.58 19.25 -8.49
CA THR A 140 -10.47 20.17 -8.19
C THR A 140 -10.20 20.39 -6.70
N ASP A 141 -11.14 20.03 -5.82
CA ASP A 141 -11.04 20.26 -4.36
C ASP A 141 -10.15 19.22 -3.65
N GLU A 142 -9.72 18.17 -4.35
CA GLU A 142 -8.97 17.05 -3.77
C GLU A 142 -7.45 17.27 -3.79
N SER A 143 -7.01 18.33 -3.09
CA SER A 143 -5.60 18.77 -2.99
C SER A 143 -4.59 17.69 -2.54
N TRP A 144 -5.07 16.60 -1.93
CA TRP A 144 -4.24 15.50 -1.46
C TRP A 144 -3.91 14.45 -2.54
N VAL A 145 -4.66 14.42 -3.64
CA VAL A 145 -4.49 13.41 -4.71
C VAL A 145 -3.09 13.49 -5.29
N GLY A 146 -2.59 14.69 -5.59
CA GLY A 146 -1.25 14.87 -6.15
C GLY A 146 -0.13 14.32 -5.24
N GLY A 147 -0.23 14.48 -3.92
CA GLY A 147 0.75 13.92 -2.99
C GLY A 147 0.73 12.38 -2.94
N VAL A 148 -0.46 11.78 -3.04
CA VAL A 148 -0.61 10.31 -3.14
C VAL A 148 -0.09 9.80 -4.48
N THR A 149 -0.44 10.47 -5.58
CA THR A 149 0.01 10.13 -6.94
C THR A 149 1.54 10.20 -7.04
N LEU A 150 2.15 11.27 -6.52
CA LEU A 150 3.62 11.39 -6.47
C LEU A 150 4.26 10.18 -5.76
N ARG A 151 3.67 9.75 -4.64
CA ARG A 151 4.18 8.58 -3.90
C ARG A 151 4.08 7.30 -4.74
N TYR A 152 2.97 7.08 -5.44
CA TYR A 152 2.86 5.93 -6.35
C TYR A 152 3.87 6.01 -7.50
N CYS A 153 4.11 7.19 -8.05
CA CYS A 153 5.15 7.36 -9.06
C CYS A 153 6.53 6.94 -8.51
N CYS A 154 6.92 7.45 -7.33
CA CYS A 154 8.17 7.05 -6.68
C CYS A 154 8.23 5.55 -6.36
N SER A 155 7.10 4.94 -5.98
CA SER A 155 6.99 3.49 -5.78
C SER A 155 7.24 2.71 -7.07
N LEU A 156 6.67 3.14 -8.19
CA LEU A 156 6.92 2.52 -9.50
C LEU A 156 8.37 2.71 -9.96
N GLU A 157 8.96 3.88 -9.74
CA GLU A 157 10.39 4.13 -10.02
C GLU A 157 11.27 3.16 -9.20
N THR A 158 10.95 3.00 -7.90
CA THR A 158 11.65 2.06 -7.01
C THR A 158 11.45 0.61 -7.44
N LEU A 159 10.23 0.25 -7.86
CA LEU A 159 9.93 -1.09 -8.35
C LEU A 159 10.76 -1.42 -9.60
N ILE A 160 10.83 -0.50 -10.56
CA ILE A 160 11.59 -0.67 -11.79
C ILE A 160 13.10 -0.75 -11.52
N SER A 161 13.62 0.06 -10.60
CA SER A 161 15.05 0.03 -10.27
C SER A 161 15.47 -1.28 -9.60
N LEU A 162 14.57 -1.91 -8.85
CA LEU A 162 14.79 -3.21 -8.21
C LEU A 162 14.43 -4.40 -9.12
N ASP A 163 13.51 -4.22 -10.07
CA ASP A 163 13.07 -5.21 -11.04
C ASP A 163 12.79 -4.58 -12.41
N VAL A 164 13.76 -4.70 -13.31
CA VAL A 164 13.67 -4.19 -14.68
C VAL A 164 12.49 -4.79 -15.47
N THR A 165 12.02 -6.00 -15.12
CA THR A 165 10.86 -6.61 -15.81
C THR A 165 9.56 -5.85 -15.53
N ALA A 166 9.51 -5.08 -14.44
CA ALA A 166 8.38 -4.22 -14.12
C ALA A 166 8.12 -3.13 -15.17
N VAL A 167 9.12 -2.77 -15.98
CA VAL A 167 8.94 -1.87 -17.13
C VAL A 167 7.83 -2.39 -18.07
N GLY A 168 7.86 -3.68 -18.40
CA GLY A 168 6.85 -4.31 -19.25
C GLY A 168 5.45 -4.21 -18.63
N TYR A 169 5.34 -4.55 -17.35
CA TYR A 169 4.05 -4.49 -16.63
C TYR A 169 3.50 -3.06 -16.54
N VAL A 170 4.35 -2.05 -16.29
CA VAL A 170 3.94 -0.64 -16.26
C VAL A 170 3.45 -0.20 -17.64
N ARG A 171 4.15 -0.59 -18.70
CA ARG A 171 3.77 -0.28 -20.09
C ARG A 171 2.42 -0.90 -20.46
N GLU A 172 2.21 -2.19 -20.13
CA GLU A 172 1.03 -2.96 -20.53
C GLU A 172 -0.22 -2.65 -19.68
N SER A 173 -0.04 -2.24 -18.43
CA SER A 173 -1.18 -2.03 -17.50
C SER A 173 -1.99 -0.77 -17.77
N GLY A 174 -1.44 0.21 -18.50
CA GLY A 174 -2.08 1.52 -18.69
C GLY A 174 -1.97 2.46 -17.49
N VAL A 175 -1.22 2.10 -16.44
CA VAL A 175 -1.11 2.90 -15.20
C VAL A 175 -0.64 4.34 -15.43
N LEU A 176 0.29 4.57 -16.37
CA LEU A 176 0.79 5.91 -16.69
C LEU A 176 -0.31 6.83 -17.23
N LYS A 177 -1.28 6.28 -17.97
CA LYS A 177 -2.45 7.03 -18.44
C LYS A 177 -3.34 7.39 -17.25
N CYS A 178 -3.65 6.44 -16.38
CA CYS A 178 -4.45 6.71 -15.18
C CYS A 178 -3.80 7.75 -14.25
N ILE A 179 -2.48 7.74 -14.09
CA ILE A 179 -1.74 8.75 -13.32
C ILE A 179 -1.97 10.15 -13.90
N ARG A 180 -1.85 10.27 -15.23
CA ARG A 180 -2.09 11.54 -15.94
C ARG A 180 -3.54 12.02 -15.79
N ASP A 181 -4.50 11.09 -15.87
CA ASP A 181 -5.93 11.41 -15.79
C ASP A 181 -6.39 11.70 -14.35
N ALA A 182 -5.64 11.26 -13.33
CA ALA A 182 -5.96 11.47 -11.91
C ALA A 182 -5.48 12.82 -11.36
N VAL A 183 -4.50 13.48 -11.99
CA VAL A 183 -3.96 14.77 -11.52
C VAL A 183 -4.15 15.82 -12.62
N PRO A 184 -4.94 16.88 -12.38
CA PRO A 184 -5.10 17.94 -13.35
C PRO A 184 -3.75 18.62 -13.66
N PRO A 185 -3.44 18.96 -14.94
CA PRO A 185 -2.12 19.46 -15.39
C PRO A 185 -1.63 20.76 -14.73
N LEU A 186 -2.46 21.44 -13.95
CA LEU A 186 -2.17 22.74 -13.37
C LEU A 186 -1.89 22.69 -11.85
N VAL A 187 -1.95 21.51 -11.24
CA VAL A 187 -2.03 21.40 -9.77
C VAL A 187 -0.75 20.83 -9.14
N ASN A 188 0.14 20.15 -9.89
CA ASN A 188 1.28 19.50 -9.26
C ASN A 188 2.50 19.26 -10.17
N HIS A 189 3.36 20.28 -10.33
CA HIS A 189 4.62 20.19 -11.09
C HIS A 189 5.49 18.98 -10.70
N SER A 190 5.51 18.61 -9.41
CA SER A 190 6.25 17.44 -8.93
C SER A 190 5.74 16.12 -9.51
N VAL A 191 4.42 15.99 -9.72
CA VAL A 191 3.83 14.80 -10.35
C VAL A 191 4.21 14.75 -11.82
N ASP A 192 4.19 15.88 -12.53
CA ASP A 192 4.58 15.94 -13.94
C ASP A 192 6.03 15.54 -14.15
N VAL A 193 6.93 16.04 -13.29
CA VAL A 193 8.36 15.65 -13.30
C VAL A 193 8.52 14.15 -13.04
N ALA A 194 7.86 13.60 -12.03
CA ALA A 194 7.92 12.17 -11.73
C ALA A 194 7.35 11.31 -12.86
N LEU A 195 6.23 11.74 -13.46
CA LEU A 195 5.61 11.04 -14.60
C LEU A 195 6.50 11.10 -15.85
N ALA A 196 7.18 12.22 -16.09
CA ALA A 196 8.14 12.35 -17.18
C ALA A 196 9.33 11.39 -17.00
N ARG A 197 9.91 11.32 -15.80
CA ARG A 197 10.99 10.36 -15.49
C ARG A 197 10.53 8.91 -15.67
N LEU A 198 9.35 8.55 -15.14
CA LEU A 198 8.76 7.23 -15.34
C LEU A 198 8.56 6.91 -16.82
N SER A 199 8.03 7.86 -17.59
CA SER A 199 7.81 7.68 -19.03
C SER A 199 9.13 7.48 -19.78
N GLN A 200 10.20 8.16 -19.37
CA GLN A 200 11.54 7.99 -19.96
C GLN A 200 12.15 6.62 -19.65
N VAL A 201 11.91 6.07 -18.46
CA VAL A 201 12.39 4.74 -18.08
C VAL A 201 11.57 3.62 -18.74
N VAL A 202 10.28 3.88 -19.00
CA VAL A 202 9.35 2.88 -19.55
C VAL A 202 9.39 2.79 -21.08
N ASN A 203 9.82 3.85 -21.78
CA ASN A 203 9.95 3.88 -23.24
C ASN A 203 11.35 3.47 -23.68
#